data_AF-A0A7C1KLV0-F1
#
_entry.id   AF-A0A7C1KLV0-F1
#
_cell.length_a   1.000
_cell.length_b   1.000
_cell.length_c   1.000
_cell.angle_alpha   90.00
_cell.angle_beta   90.00
_cell.angle_gamma   90.00
#
_symmetry.space_group_name_H-M   'P 1'
#
loop_
_entity.id
_entity.type
_entity.pdbx_description
1 polymer ?
#
loop_
_entity_poly.entity_id
_entity_poly.type
_entity_poly.pdbx_seq_one_letter_code
_entity_poly.pdbx_strand_id
1 'polypeptide(L)'
;MWKLKNWHNNKGFTFIELMVTIFIISILSGMSVIGFSKITATNQQTQCINNLREISQGLQFYHNDIRTFPDDGYPDDASDTFPLSTELAGYIKVKSVFVCPADEDTTSISNYASYDPYYVARPASYQNEELVIGCPRHSDARNSTSLFSIGSTEVTNIDTVLANGQEIPADGTKAQRTISNNNDVMTFADGSTVEITNASGGDYGCFLVQSVRLADGTLYSIVRVQDDGTIDVNVSTGSKFEIVTPSAIVGVRGTVFNVVTSNGGNKTDVTLTSGTVILMNSITGETTTLTAGGITVASAEVNMHSHWHWHADGTYHNHSHPNLNLAHHGNPALAMKIASGAGGGGGGDADSDGYTVAQGDCDDNDLTVNPGMTEILDNGKDDDCNWLTPDSSTDQDLIDFINDVARTDKQVKDYLFSQSPLSDAVLMALINRNPPISSAYNLAVFEANVPLSDTVWLAMIAVDDILLSAAYGQLFDAHSTISDTVLLAAIDKGTIMLSTAWQNVLISKAPSDAVLIAAINKGTLMDSGSYEWVLESLSPLTESVLNSVVNSSIMTSTEYANVFLENSPPITVTTLPTSVLDQCCAGTSPMDQFDEGDVLTANSYTCP
;
A
#
# COMPACT_ATOMS: atom_id res chain seq x y z
N MET A 1 3.62 60.24 42.01
CA MET A 1 4.48 59.40 42.88
C MET A 1 4.51 58.00 42.30
N TRP A 2 5.51 57.69 41.46
CA TRP A 2 6.05 56.33 41.25
C TRP A 2 7.39 56.48 40.53
N LYS A 3 8.49 56.17 41.22
CA LYS A 3 9.84 56.13 40.62
C LYS A 3 10.10 54.69 40.17
N LEU A 4 10.26 54.47 38.87
CA LEU A 4 10.74 53.20 38.33
C LEU A 4 12.20 53.01 38.77
N LYS A 5 12.46 51.92 39.50
CA LYS A 5 13.78 51.51 39.97
C LYS A 5 14.47 50.71 38.87
N ASN A 6 15.33 51.37 38.08
CA ASN A 6 16.18 50.69 37.10
C ASN A 6 17.17 49.74 37.79
N TRP A 7 17.05 48.45 37.53
CA TRP A 7 18.07 47.46 37.86
C TRP A 7 19.06 47.36 36.70
N HIS A 8 20.22 47.99 36.80
CA HIS A 8 21.38 47.68 35.97
C HIS A 8 22.35 46.80 36.78
N ASN A 9 22.19 45.48 36.68
CA ASN A 9 23.22 44.52 37.06
C ASN A 9 23.78 43.89 35.78
N ASN A 10 24.62 44.63 35.05
CA ASN A 10 25.43 44.04 33.98
C ASN A 10 26.63 43.32 34.62
N LYS A 11 26.40 42.13 35.16
CA LYS A 11 27.50 41.18 35.45
C LYS A 11 27.86 40.51 34.11
N GLY A 12 28.98 40.90 33.53
CA GLY A 12 29.55 40.22 32.36
C GLY A 12 30.04 38.81 32.75
N PHE A 13 30.02 37.89 31.78
CA PHE A 13 30.56 36.54 31.92
C PHE A 13 32.06 36.59 32.26
N THR A 14 32.52 35.78 33.20
CA THR A 14 33.94 35.61 33.44
C THR A 14 34.59 34.82 32.30
N PHE A 15 35.88 35.05 32.04
CA PHE A 15 36.60 34.34 30.97
C PHE A 15 36.55 32.82 31.14
N ILE A 16 36.54 32.35 32.39
CA ILE A 16 36.45 30.92 32.70
C ILE A 16 35.05 30.35 32.43
N GLU A 17 33.98 31.09 32.75
CA GLU A 17 32.61 30.66 32.44
C GLU A 17 32.39 30.59 30.93
N LEU A 18 32.94 31.55 30.17
CA LEU A 18 32.90 31.52 28.71
C LEU A 18 33.62 30.27 28.18
N MET A 19 34.85 30.00 28.64
CA MET A 19 35.62 28.86 28.16
C MET A 19 34.94 27.52 28.45
N VAL A 20 34.39 27.36 29.66
CA VAL A 20 33.66 26.15 30.06
C VAL A 20 32.41 25.96 29.20
N THR A 21 31.68 27.03 28.88
CA THR A 21 30.47 26.93 28.05
C THR A 21 30.78 26.51 26.61
N ILE A 22 31.83 27.06 25.97
CA ILE A 22 32.19 26.63 24.60
C ILE A 22 32.66 25.17 24.59
N PHE A 23 33.38 24.73 25.62
CA PHE A 23 33.83 23.34 25.76
C PHE A 23 32.63 22.38 25.92
N ILE A 24 31.66 22.72 26.77
CA ILE A 24 30.43 21.93 26.94
C ILE A 24 29.63 21.90 25.63
N ILE A 25 29.44 23.04 24.97
CA ILE A 25 28.71 23.11 23.69
C ILE A 25 29.40 22.26 22.62
N SER A 26 30.72 22.24 22.56
CA SER A 26 31.47 21.43 21.58
C SER A 26 31.27 19.93 21.81
N ILE A 27 31.29 19.47 23.06
CA ILE A 27 31.02 18.08 23.40
C ILE A 27 29.57 17.71 23.09
N LEU A 28 28.61 18.55 23.52
CA LEU A 28 27.19 18.31 23.28
C LEU A 28 26.87 18.29 21.78
N SER A 29 27.44 19.21 20.99
CA SER A 29 27.25 19.25 19.53
C SER A 29 27.83 18.01 18.85
N GLY A 30 28.99 17.51 19.32
CA GLY A 30 29.60 16.28 18.80
C GLY A 30 28.75 15.03 19.05
N MET A 31 28.10 14.94 20.22
CA MET A 31 27.18 13.84 20.53
C MET A 31 25.89 13.89 19.69
N SER A 32 25.39 15.09 19.36
CA SER A 32 24.19 15.27 18.55
C SER A 32 24.34 14.75 17.11
N VAL A 33 25.53 14.83 16.51
CA VAL A 33 25.77 14.41 15.11
C VAL A 33 25.59 12.89 14.94
N ILE A 34 26.08 12.07 15.87
CA ILE A 34 25.97 10.61 15.80
C ILE A 34 24.49 10.19 15.93
N GLY A 35 23.73 10.85 16.81
CA GLY A 35 22.29 10.60 16.95
C GLY A 35 21.46 10.97 15.71
N PHE A 36 21.83 12.05 15.01
CA PHE A 36 21.08 12.55 13.86
C PHE A 36 21.04 11.56 12.68
N SER A 37 22.19 10.95 12.33
CA SER A 37 22.28 9.98 11.22
C SER A 37 21.34 8.78 11.38
N LYS A 38 21.25 8.23 12.61
CA LYS A 38 20.38 7.10 12.94
C LYS A 38 18.90 7.49 12.91
N ILE A 39 18.55 8.70 13.35
CA ILE A 39 17.18 9.22 13.30
C ILE A 39 16.71 9.40 11.85
N THR A 40 17.55 9.92 10.95
CA THR A 40 17.21 10.05 9.53
C THR A 40 16.99 8.70 8.86
N ALA A 41 17.85 7.71 9.11
CA ALA A 41 17.69 6.37 8.53
C ALA A 41 16.38 5.70 9.01
N THR A 42 16.04 5.81 10.29
CA THR A 42 14.76 5.33 10.82
C THR A 42 13.57 6.06 10.18
N ASN A 43 13.64 7.39 10.02
CA ASN A 43 12.56 8.16 9.39
C ASN A 43 12.35 7.77 7.91
N GLN A 44 13.44 7.60 7.16
CA GLN A 44 13.40 7.13 5.77
C GLN A 44 12.78 5.73 5.67
N GLN A 45 13.11 4.83 6.60
CA GLN A 45 12.52 3.50 6.65
C GLN A 45 11.01 3.53 6.99
N THR A 46 10.59 4.36 7.95
CA THR A 46 9.17 4.56 8.27
C THR A 46 8.40 5.12 7.07
N GLN A 47 8.97 6.09 6.35
CA GLN A 47 8.35 6.62 5.15
C GLN A 47 8.29 5.59 4.02
N CYS A 48 9.33 4.76 3.84
CA CYS A 48 9.27 3.63 2.91
C CYS A 48 8.15 2.64 3.26
N ILE A 49 7.98 2.29 4.54
CA ILE A 49 6.86 1.45 5.00
C ILE A 49 5.51 2.04 4.59
N ASN A 50 5.33 3.35 4.78
CA ASN A 50 4.09 4.03 4.39
C ASN A 50 3.89 4.03 2.87
N ASN A 51 4.95 4.31 2.10
CA ASN A 51 4.90 4.25 0.64
C ASN A 51 4.50 2.85 0.14
N LEU A 52 5.11 1.79 0.68
CA LEU A 52 4.77 0.41 0.30
C LEU A 52 3.33 0.04 0.67
N ARG A 53 2.77 0.57 1.77
CA ARG A 53 1.35 0.38 2.12
C ARG A 53 0.43 1.09 1.13
N GLU A 54 0.77 2.30 0.72
CA GLU A 54 0.00 3.05 -0.28
C GLU A 54 0.05 2.34 -1.64
N ILE A 55 1.23 1.88 -2.08
CA ILE A 55 1.39 1.03 -3.28
C ILE A 55 0.56 -0.24 -3.15
N SER A 56 0.57 -0.90 -1.98
CA SER A 56 -0.26 -2.08 -1.72
C SER A 56 -1.74 -1.80 -1.97
N GLN A 57 -2.26 -0.67 -1.49
CA GLN A 57 -3.66 -0.31 -1.69
C GLN A 57 -3.96 -0.04 -3.16
N GLY A 58 -3.06 0.67 -3.86
CA GLY A 58 -3.16 0.88 -5.31
C GLY A 58 -3.18 -0.42 -6.10
N LEU A 59 -2.31 -1.38 -5.76
CA LEU A 59 -2.29 -2.71 -6.37
C LEU A 59 -3.60 -3.46 -6.15
N GLN A 60 -4.20 -3.37 -4.96
CA GLN A 60 -5.49 -4.01 -4.67
C GLN A 60 -6.63 -3.36 -5.44
N PHE A 61 -6.66 -2.04 -5.56
CA PHE A 61 -7.66 -1.34 -6.38
C PHE A 61 -7.53 -1.70 -7.87
N TYR A 62 -6.29 -1.68 -8.40
CA TYR A 62 -6.00 -2.13 -9.76
C TYR A 62 -6.50 -3.56 -9.99
N HIS A 63 -6.20 -4.48 -9.08
CA HIS A 63 -6.66 -5.86 -9.19
C HIS A 63 -8.19 -6.01 -9.09
N ASN A 64 -8.86 -5.20 -8.26
CA ASN A 64 -10.32 -5.23 -8.16
C ASN A 64 -11.00 -4.80 -9.47
N ASP A 65 -10.44 -3.79 -10.14
CA ASP A 65 -11.00 -3.27 -11.39
C ASP A 65 -10.62 -4.12 -12.60
N ILE A 66 -9.36 -4.55 -12.70
CA ILE A 66 -8.77 -5.15 -13.90
C ILE A 66 -8.68 -6.68 -13.79
N ARG A 67 -8.89 -7.24 -12.59
CA ARG A 67 -8.84 -8.70 -12.29
C ARG A 67 -7.47 -9.35 -12.49
N THR A 68 -6.43 -8.53 -12.65
CA THR A 68 -5.02 -8.92 -12.69
C THR A 68 -4.24 -7.84 -11.97
N PHE A 69 -3.08 -8.18 -11.44
CA PHE A 69 -2.13 -7.17 -10.99
C PHE A 69 -1.41 -6.53 -12.19
N PRO A 70 -0.84 -5.33 -12.02
CA PRO A 70 0.02 -4.72 -13.03
C PRO A 70 1.16 -5.65 -13.41
N ASP A 71 1.68 -5.50 -14.63
CA ASP A 71 2.82 -6.31 -15.02
C ASP A 71 4.00 -5.91 -14.13
N ASP A 72 4.89 -6.85 -13.84
CA ASP A 72 5.98 -6.57 -12.91
C ASP A 72 7.17 -5.80 -13.52
N GLY A 73 6.85 -5.03 -14.58
CA GLY A 73 7.69 -4.03 -15.24
C GLY A 73 8.91 -4.61 -15.96
N TYR A 74 8.90 -5.89 -16.33
CA TYR A 74 10.12 -6.58 -16.72
C TYR A 74 10.25 -6.85 -18.24
N PRO A 75 11.38 -6.48 -18.88
CA PRO A 75 12.64 -6.00 -18.28
C PRO A 75 12.62 -4.53 -17.86
N ASP A 76 12.98 -4.28 -16.59
CA ASP A 76 13.22 -2.94 -16.04
C ASP A 76 14.54 -2.41 -16.60
N ASP A 77 14.51 -1.83 -17.78
CA ASP A 77 15.61 -1.00 -18.30
C ASP A 77 15.14 0.44 -18.50
N ALA A 78 16.02 1.31 -18.97
CA ALA A 78 15.67 2.72 -19.22
C ALA A 78 14.57 2.92 -20.29
N SER A 79 14.02 1.83 -20.85
CA SER A 79 12.88 1.80 -21.76
C SER A 79 11.63 1.11 -21.19
N ASP A 80 11.58 0.79 -19.89
CA ASP A 80 10.34 0.40 -19.24
C ASP A 80 9.30 1.51 -19.43
N THR A 81 8.32 1.18 -20.27
CA THR A 81 7.31 2.12 -20.73
C THR A 81 6.19 2.26 -19.69
N PHE A 82 6.11 1.33 -18.72
CA PHE A 82 5.03 1.24 -17.76
C PHE A 82 5.53 0.87 -16.35
N PRO A 83 6.34 1.73 -15.69
CA PRO A 83 6.66 1.54 -14.28
C PRO A 83 5.37 1.53 -13.44
N LEU A 84 5.42 0.97 -12.23
CA LEU A 84 4.28 0.91 -11.31
C LEU A 84 3.67 2.29 -11.07
N SER A 85 4.50 3.34 -11.10
CA SER A 85 4.04 4.72 -10.96
C SER A 85 3.15 5.20 -12.11
N THR A 86 3.29 4.61 -13.29
CA THR A 86 2.44 4.83 -14.46
C THR A 86 1.22 3.93 -14.42
N GLU A 87 1.39 2.63 -14.15
CA GLU A 87 0.27 1.67 -14.12
C GLU A 87 -0.74 1.95 -13.00
N LEU A 88 -0.25 2.47 -11.86
CA LEU A 88 -1.08 2.83 -10.71
C LEU A 88 -1.45 4.31 -10.67
N ALA A 89 -1.17 5.11 -11.71
CA ALA A 89 -1.48 6.54 -11.74
C ALA A 89 -2.99 6.86 -11.60
N GLY A 90 -3.85 5.91 -11.96
CA GLY A 90 -5.30 5.97 -11.71
C GLY A 90 -5.66 5.97 -10.22
N TYR A 91 -4.85 5.28 -9.40
CA TYR A 91 -5.11 4.99 -7.99
C TYR A 91 -4.25 5.80 -7.02
N ILE A 92 -3.00 6.12 -7.40
CA ILE A 92 -2.02 6.84 -6.59
C ILE A 92 -1.57 8.08 -7.35
N LYS A 93 -2.01 9.26 -6.90
CA LYS A 93 -1.74 10.54 -7.58
C LYS A 93 -0.35 11.12 -7.24
N VAL A 94 0.21 10.75 -6.10
CA VAL A 94 1.49 11.28 -5.63
C VAL A 94 2.63 10.40 -6.13
N LYS A 95 3.25 10.75 -7.26
CA LYS A 95 4.34 9.95 -7.85
C LYS A 95 5.54 9.73 -6.91
N SER A 96 5.80 10.64 -5.97
CA SER A 96 6.88 10.46 -4.99
C SER A 96 6.66 9.28 -4.03
N VAL A 97 5.46 8.71 -3.98
CA VAL A 97 5.16 7.47 -3.24
C VAL A 97 5.98 6.31 -3.81
N PHE A 98 6.25 6.29 -5.12
CA PHE A 98 7.03 5.25 -5.77
C PHE A 98 8.55 5.45 -5.66
N VAL A 99 8.99 6.47 -4.93
CA VAL A 99 10.41 6.75 -4.68
C VAL A 99 10.76 6.36 -3.25
N CYS A 100 11.80 5.56 -3.08
CA CYS A 100 12.31 5.23 -1.76
C CYS A 100 13.10 6.43 -1.20
N PRO A 101 12.84 6.88 0.04
CA PRO A 101 13.57 8.00 0.65
C PRO A 101 15.06 7.73 0.91
N ALA A 102 15.47 6.46 0.83
CA ALA A 102 16.85 6.00 0.93
C ALA A 102 17.43 5.60 -0.44
N ASP A 103 16.71 5.85 -1.54
CA ASP A 103 17.24 5.63 -2.88
C ASP A 103 18.25 6.73 -3.24
N GLU A 104 19.40 6.31 -3.76
CA GLU A 104 20.44 7.21 -4.25
C GLU A 104 20.62 7.10 -5.78
N ASP A 105 19.94 6.15 -6.43
CA ASP A 105 19.99 5.98 -7.89
C ASP A 105 19.13 7.03 -8.59
N THR A 106 19.78 7.95 -9.31
CA THR A 106 19.11 9.03 -10.02
C THR A 106 18.14 8.56 -11.09
N THR A 107 18.37 7.38 -11.68
CA THR A 107 17.52 6.84 -12.76
C THR A 107 16.19 6.32 -12.22
N SER A 108 16.22 5.54 -11.14
CA SER A 108 14.99 5.08 -10.47
C SER A 108 14.22 6.25 -9.85
N ILE A 109 14.93 7.26 -9.31
CA ILE A 109 14.30 8.47 -8.77
C ILE A 109 13.60 9.28 -9.88
N SER A 110 14.24 9.49 -11.04
CA SER A 110 13.64 10.26 -12.14
C SER A 110 12.44 9.57 -12.76
N ASN A 111 12.42 8.24 -12.75
CA ASN A 111 11.36 7.42 -13.33
C ASN A 111 10.28 7.04 -12.32
N TYR A 112 10.41 7.46 -11.05
CA TYR A 112 9.51 7.05 -9.96
C TYR A 112 9.37 5.52 -9.88
N ALA A 113 10.49 4.81 -9.93
CA ALA A 113 10.55 3.36 -10.06
C ALA A 113 11.49 2.73 -9.00
N SER A 114 11.57 3.31 -7.79
CA SER A 114 12.48 2.80 -6.76
C SER A 114 12.14 1.37 -6.33
N TYR A 115 10.87 0.96 -6.44
CA TYR A 115 10.39 -0.32 -5.93
C TYR A 115 10.16 -1.38 -7.01
N ASP A 116 10.02 -0.96 -8.26
CA ASP A 116 9.70 -1.77 -9.43
C ASP A 116 10.64 -2.98 -9.61
N PRO A 117 11.98 -2.84 -9.50
CA PRO A 117 12.88 -4.00 -9.59
C PRO A 117 12.64 -5.06 -8.50
N TYR A 118 11.92 -4.71 -7.43
CA TYR A 118 11.69 -5.56 -6.27
C TYR A 118 10.23 -6.02 -6.13
N TYR A 119 9.35 -5.60 -7.04
CA TYR A 119 7.94 -6.00 -7.09
C TYR A 119 7.79 -7.31 -7.87
N VAL A 120 6.92 -8.24 -7.44
CA VAL A 120 6.59 -9.48 -8.17
C VAL A 120 5.09 -9.67 -8.27
N ALA A 121 4.55 -9.65 -9.49
CA ALA A 121 3.13 -9.88 -9.75
C ALA A 121 2.78 -11.37 -9.64
N ARG A 122 1.64 -11.68 -8.98
CA ARG A 122 1.12 -13.05 -8.85
C ARG A 122 -0.38 -13.07 -9.13
N PRO A 123 -0.86 -13.85 -10.11
CA PRO A 123 -2.30 -13.90 -10.46
C PRO A 123 -3.14 -14.62 -9.39
N ALA A 124 -2.51 -15.42 -8.53
CA ALA A 124 -3.14 -16.07 -7.39
C ALA A 124 -2.14 -16.12 -6.23
N SER A 125 -2.62 -15.99 -5.00
CA SER A 125 -1.82 -16.23 -3.80
C SER A 125 -1.76 -17.73 -3.53
N TYR A 126 -0.56 -18.29 -3.40
CA TYR A 126 -0.39 -19.72 -3.11
C TYR A 126 -0.16 -19.97 -1.62
N GLN A 127 0.36 -18.96 -0.90
CA GLN A 127 0.61 -18.98 0.54
C GLN A 127 0.50 -17.56 1.14
N ASN A 128 0.16 -17.49 2.42
CA ASN A 128 -0.04 -16.23 3.17
C ASN A 128 1.26 -15.47 3.51
N GLU A 129 2.43 -15.94 3.04
CA GLU A 129 3.77 -15.44 3.40
C GLU A 129 4.61 -15.12 2.14
N GLU A 130 3.97 -14.70 1.05
CA GLU A 130 4.66 -14.38 -0.21
C GLU A 130 5.02 -12.90 -0.29
N LEU A 131 6.28 -12.63 -0.66
CA LEU A 131 6.79 -11.27 -0.79
C LEU A 131 6.21 -10.67 -2.08
N VAL A 132 5.40 -9.63 -1.93
CA VAL A 132 4.83 -8.88 -3.05
C VAL A 132 5.84 -7.85 -3.56
N ILE A 133 6.41 -7.07 -2.65
CA ILE A 133 7.39 -6.04 -3.00
C ILE A 133 8.40 -5.85 -1.87
N GLY A 134 9.68 -5.81 -2.23
CA GLY A 134 10.79 -5.56 -1.32
C GLY A 134 11.37 -4.15 -1.46
N CYS A 135 12.08 -3.68 -0.44
CA CYS A 135 12.93 -2.50 -0.52
C CYS A 135 14.20 -2.74 0.30
N PRO A 136 15.29 -3.21 -0.34
CA PRO A 136 16.52 -3.63 0.34
C PRO A 136 17.49 -2.49 0.72
N ARG A 137 17.08 -1.22 0.59
CA ARG A 137 17.96 -0.04 0.75
C ARG A 137 18.14 0.44 2.19
N HIS A 138 17.62 -0.27 3.19
CA HIS A 138 17.54 0.24 4.57
C HIS A 138 18.58 -0.37 5.51
N SER A 139 18.93 0.39 6.55
CA SER A 139 19.90 -0.01 7.59
C SER A 139 21.26 -0.41 7.00
N ASP A 140 21.86 0.47 6.18
CA ASP A 140 23.12 0.22 5.47
C ASP A 140 23.06 -1.04 4.59
N ALA A 141 21.95 -1.22 3.86
CA ALA A 141 21.70 -2.37 2.98
C ALA A 141 21.70 -3.74 3.70
N ARG A 142 21.43 -3.77 5.02
CA ARG A 142 21.33 -5.00 5.82
C ARG A 142 19.91 -5.50 6.00
N ASN A 143 18.93 -4.61 5.84
CA ASN A 143 17.53 -4.91 6.07
C ASN A 143 16.69 -4.51 4.86
N SER A 144 15.67 -5.31 4.57
CA SER A 144 14.62 -4.94 3.63
C SER A 144 13.35 -4.57 4.37
N THR A 145 12.71 -3.50 3.90
CA THR A 145 11.28 -3.29 4.16
C THR A 145 10.49 -4.09 3.13
N SER A 146 9.68 -5.03 3.59
CA SER A 146 9.03 -6.04 2.75
C SER A 146 7.52 -5.97 2.93
N LEU A 147 6.76 -5.92 1.84
CA LEU A 147 5.31 -6.07 1.84
C LEU A 147 4.96 -7.51 1.43
N PHE A 148 4.16 -8.18 2.27
CA PHE A 148 3.69 -9.54 2.02
C PHE A 148 2.24 -9.57 1.53
N SER A 149 1.83 -10.67 0.91
CA SER A 149 0.52 -10.86 0.26
C SER A 149 -0.69 -10.67 1.19
N ILE A 150 -0.49 -10.75 2.52
CA ILE A 150 -1.51 -10.46 3.54
C ILE A 150 -1.63 -8.96 3.89
N GLY A 151 -0.91 -8.09 3.18
CA GLY A 151 -0.88 -6.64 3.41
C GLY A 151 -0.02 -6.20 4.60
N SER A 152 0.72 -7.12 5.24
CA SER A 152 1.67 -6.78 6.29
C SER A 152 2.97 -6.23 5.70
N THR A 153 3.48 -5.17 6.32
CA THR A 153 4.83 -4.66 6.06
C THR A 153 5.76 -5.10 7.18
N GLU A 154 6.85 -5.78 6.85
CA GLU A 154 7.81 -6.31 7.80
C GLU A 154 9.23 -5.83 7.47
N VAL A 155 10.04 -5.62 8.51
CA VAL A 155 11.47 -5.39 8.34
C VAL A 155 12.18 -6.72 8.49
N THR A 156 12.80 -7.18 7.41
CA THR A 156 13.45 -8.49 7.32
C THR A 156 14.94 -8.32 7.12
N ASN A 157 15.75 -9.19 7.73
CA ASN A 157 17.19 -9.18 7.50
C ASN A 157 17.47 -9.70 6.09
N ILE A 158 18.41 -9.07 5.40
CA ILE A 158 18.90 -9.52 4.10
C ILE A 158 20.12 -10.42 4.35
N ASP A 159 20.14 -11.55 3.68
CA ASP A 159 21.30 -12.46 3.71
C ASP A 159 22.18 -12.22 2.49
N THR A 160 23.50 -12.37 2.68
CA THR A 160 24.49 -12.19 1.62
C THR A 160 24.26 -13.19 0.47
N VAL A 161 24.30 -12.67 -0.76
CA VAL A 161 24.30 -13.46 -1.99
C VAL A 161 25.55 -13.09 -2.79
N LEU A 162 26.23 -14.10 -3.34
CA LEU A 162 27.45 -13.92 -4.13
C LEU A 162 27.17 -14.21 -5.60
N ALA A 163 27.38 -13.26 -6.50
CA ALA A 163 27.47 -13.49 -7.94
C ALA A 163 28.94 -13.79 -8.30
N ASN A 164 29.23 -15.00 -8.79
CA ASN A 164 30.59 -15.41 -9.17
C ASN A 164 31.64 -15.18 -8.06
N GLY A 165 31.22 -15.36 -6.80
CA GLY A 165 32.05 -15.14 -5.61
C GLY A 165 32.22 -13.68 -5.18
N GLN A 166 31.55 -12.73 -5.84
CA GLN A 166 31.47 -11.33 -5.41
C GLN A 166 30.11 -11.04 -4.78
N GLU A 167 30.10 -10.35 -3.64
CA GLU A 167 28.86 -9.97 -2.97
C GLU A 167 28.01 -9.04 -3.84
N ILE A 168 26.73 -9.38 -3.99
CA ILE A 168 25.73 -8.54 -4.64
C ILE A 168 25.30 -7.48 -3.63
N PRO A 169 25.50 -6.18 -3.89
CA PRO A 169 25.03 -5.13 -2.99
C PRO A 169 23.50 -5.15 -2.93
N ALA A 170 22.94 -5.02 -1.73
CA ALA A 170 21.49 -5.06 -1.56
C ALA A 170 20.78 -3.84 -2.18
N ASP A 171 21.49 -2.75 -2.45
CA ASP A 171 21.05 -1.56 -3.19
C ASP A 171 21.73 -1.46 -4.58
N GLY A 172 22.35 -2.55 -5.04
CA GLY A 172 23.10 -2.56 -6.29
C GLY A 172 22.23 -2.27 -7.52
N THR A 173 22.86 -1.69 -8.54
CA THR A 173 22.26 -1.49 -9.87
C THR A 173 21.83 -2.81 -10.51
N LYS A 174 20.94 -2.76 -11.51
CA LYS A 174 20.52 -3.94 -12.31
C LYS A 174 21.71 -4.81 -12.71
N ALA A 175 22.75 -4.21 -13.28
CA ALA A 175 23.94 -4.93 -13.74
C ALA A 175 24.69 -5.65 -12.60
N GLN A 176 24.70 -5.10 -11.38
CA GLN A 176 25.36 -5.73 -10.23
C GLN A 176 24.54 -6.90 -9.66
N ARG A 177 23.22 -6.88 -9.85
CA ARG A 177 22.28 -7.89 -9.36
C ARG A 177 21.95 -8.97 -10.38
N THR A 178 22.44 -8.85 -11.61
CA THR A 178 22.20 -9.79 -12.71
C THR A 178 23.44 -10.61 -13.02
N ILE A 179 23.27 -11.93 -13.16
CA ILE A 179 24.21 -12.81 -13.87
C ILE A 179 23.67 -13.12 -15.27
N SER A 180 24.52 -13.26 -16.28
CA SER A 180 24.06 -13.36 -17.68
C SER A 180 24.80 -14.37 -18.56
N ASN A 181 25.95 -14.87 -18.11
CA ASN A 181 26.82 -15.70 -18.94
C ASN A 181 26.74 -17.17 -18.53
N ASN A 182 27.11 -18.06 -19.45
CA ASN A 182 27.28 -19.48 -19.16
C ASN A 182 28.27 -19.70 -18.02
N ASN A 183 27.87 -20.54 -17.06
CA ASN A 183 28.56 -20.86 -15.82
C ASN A 183 28.64 -19.71 -14.81
N ASP A 184 27.92 -18.60 -15.04
CA ASP A 184 27.71 -17.63 -13.97
C ASP A 184 26.82 -18.28 -12.89
N VAL A 185 27.13 -18.00 -11.63
CA VAL A 185 26.44 -18.59 -10.47
C VAL A 185 26.13 -17.57 -9.39
N MET A 186 24.90 -17.60 -8.89
CA MET A 186 24.52 -16.99 -7.61
C MET A 186 24.64 -18.04 -6.50
N THR A 187 25.42 -17.73 -5.46
CA THR A 187 25.56 -18.56 -4.26
C THR A 187 24.94 -17.84 -3.06
N PHE A 188 24.02 -18.51 -2.38
CA PHE A 188 23.24 -17.96 -1.28
C PHE A 188 23.84 -18.36 0.08
N ALA A 189 23.47 -17.64 1.15
CA ALA A 189 24.05 -17.79 2.49
C ALA A 189 23.90 -19.21 3.09
N ASP A 190 22.88 -19.96 2.66
CA ASP A 190 22.61 -21.34 3.07
C ASP A 190 23.30 -22.40 2.19
N GLY A 191 24.12 -21.96 1.23
CA GLY A 191 24.80 -22.81 0.25
C GLY A 191 23.95 -23.17 -0.98
N SER A 192 22.71 -22.68 -1.08
CA SER A 192 21.90 -22.84 -2.29
C SER A 192 22.57 -22.15 -3.48
N THR A 193 22.29 -22.62 -4.70
CA THR A 193 22.88 -22.07 -5.94
C THR A 193 21.85 -21.93 -7.05
N VAL A 194 22.01 -20.87 -7.85
CA VAL A 194 21.37 -20.70 -9.16
C VAL A 194 22.48 -20.49 -10.19
N GLU A 195 22.65 -21.44 -11.10
CA GLU A 195 23.72 -21.44 -12.11
C GLU A 195 23.14 -21.39 -13.52
N ILE A 196 23.66 -20.51 -14.37
CA ILE A 196 23.30 -20.47 -15.78
C ILE A 196 24.09 -21.56 -16.52
N THR A 197 23.42 -22.59 -17.02
CA THR A 197 24.07 -23.66 -17.79
C THR A 197 23.99 -23.42 -19.30
N ASN A 198 23.04 -22.59 -19.76
CA ASN A 198 22.94 -22.17 -21.15
C ASN A 198 22.24 -20.79 -21.26
N ALA A 199 22.92 -19.79 -21.81
CA ALA A 199 22.44 -18.46 -22.14
C ALA A 199 22.25 -18.37 -23.66
N SER A 200 21.03 -18.63 -24.14
CA SER A 200 20.74 -18.77 -25.58
C SER A 200 20.00 -17.59 -26.21
N GLY A 201 19.43 -16.69 -25.41
CA GLY A 201 18.59 -15.57 -25.87
C GLY A 201 19.32 -14.32 -26.39
N GLY A 202 20.63 -14.23 -26.18
CA GLY A 202 21.40 -13.02 -26.51
C GLY A 202 21.45 -12.03 -25.35
N ASP A 203 20.30 -11.73 -24.72
CA ASP A 203 20.18 -10.85 -23.53
C ASP A 203 19.75 -11.64 -22.26
N TYR A 204 19.96 -12.96 -22.26
CA TYR A 204 19.63 -13.83 -21.13
C TYR A 204 20.25 -13.34 -19.81
N GLY A 205 19.45 -13.37 -18.74
CA GLY A 205 19.92 -12.91 -17.43
C GLY A 205 19.08 -13.41 -16.27
N CYS A 206 19.74 -13.70 -15.15
CA CYS A 206 19.11 -14.00 -13.87
C CYS A 206 19.34 -12.84 -12.91
N PHE A 207 18.27 -12.13 -12.55
CA PHE A 207 18.30 -10.98 -11.65
C PHE A 207 17.86 -11.36 -10.24
N LEU A 208 18.64 -10.99 -9.22
CA LEU A 208 18.27 -11.17 -7.83
C LEU A 208 17.26 -10.10 -7.41
N VAL A 209 15.98 -10.48 -7.30
CA VAL A 209 14.93 -9.61 -6.76
C VAL A 209 15.20 -9.39 -5.29
N GLN A 210 15.25 -10.46 -4.51
CA GLN A 210 15.39 -10.35 -3.06
C GLN A 210 15.92 -11.65 -2.45
N SER A 211 16.65 -11.55 -1.34
CA SER A 211 17.01 -12.69 -0.48
C SER A 211 16.92 -12.28 0.99
N VAL A 212 15.84 -12.67 1.66
CA VAL A 212 15.54 -12.27 3.04
C VAL A 212 15.37 -13.46 3.97
N ARG A 213 15.58 -13.24 5.26
CA ARG A 213 15.31 -14.22 6.30
C ARG A 213 13.95 -13.93 6.96
N LEU A 214 13.03 -14.89 6.84
CA LEU A 214 11.69 -14.83 7.44
C LEU A 214 11.78 -14.97 8.97
N ALA A 215 10.67 -14.67 9.66
CA ALA A 215 10.59 -14.70 11.12
C ALA A 215 10.93 -16.06 11.75
N ASP A 216 10.64 -17.15 11.03
CA ASP A 216 10.97 -18.53 11.41
C ASP A 216 12.44 -18.91 11.14
N GLY A 217 13.23 -18.00 10.56
CA GLY A 217 14.62 -18.21 10.19
C GLY A 217 14.84 -18.80 8.79
N THR A 218 13.77 -19.11 8.06
CA THR A 218 13.80 -19.62 6.68
C THR A 218 14.43 -18.58 5.75
N LEU A 219 15.40 -18.98 4.93
CA LEU A 219 15.89 -18.16 3.83
C LEU A 219 14.86 -18.18 2.70
N TYR A 220 14.37 -17.01 2.31
CA TYR A 220 13.45 -16.83 1.20
C TYR A 220 14.06 -15.95 0.12
N SER A 221 14.31 -16.55 -1.04
CA SER A 221 14.98 -15.88 -2.16
C SER A 221 14.13 -15.92 -3.42
N ILE A 222 14.13 -14.80 -4.16
CA ILE A 222 13.42 -14.66 -5.42
C ILE A 222 14.41 -14.25 -6.50
N VAL A 223 14.45 -15.03 -7.58
CA VAL A 223 15.31 -14.79 -8.73
C VAL A 223 14.46 -14.72 -9.98
N ARG A 224 14.62 -13.65 -10.76
CA ARG A 224 13.98 -13.47 -12.07
C ARG A 224 14.87 -13.98 -13.17
N VAL A 225 14.29 -14.59 -14.20
CA VAL A 225 14.98 -15.07 -15.40
C VAL A 225 14.40 -14.36 -16.62
N GLN A 226 15.26 -13.85 -17.50
CA GLN A 226 14.86 -13.27 -18.78
C GLN A 226 15.27 -14.16 -19.95
N ASP A 227 14.50 -14.06 -21.02
CA ASP A 227 14.85 -14.57 -22.35
C ASP A 227 15.09 -16.09 -22.35
N ASP A 228 15.63 -16.61 -23.45
CA ASP A 228 15.78 -18.05 -23.66
C ASP A 228 17.08 -18.59 -23.08
N GLY A 229 16.97 -19.57 -22.20
CA GLY A 229 18.13 -20.20 -21.60
C GLY A 229 17.78 -21.28 -20.61
N THR A 230 18.76 -21.62 -19.78
CA THR A 230 18.67 -22.76 -18.88
C THR A 230 19.44 -22.47 -17.61
N ILE A 231 18.80 -22.69 -16.46
CA ILE A 231 19.43 -22.60 -15.15
C ILE A 231 19.25 -23.89 -14.34
N ASP A 232 20.32 -24.26 -13.63
CA ASP A 232 20.28 -25.28 -12.59
C ASP A 232 20.08 -24.60 -11.24
N VAL A 233 19.09 -25.09 -10.49
CA VAL A 233 18.73 -24.54 -9.18
C VAL A 233 18.84 -25.64 -8.14
N ASN A 234 19.68 -25.40 -7.14
CA ASN A 234 19.92 -26.30 -6.03
C ASN A 234 19.60 -25.57 -4.72
N VAL A 235 18.48 -25.92 -4.11
CA VAL A 235 17.99 -25.28 -2.89
C VAL A 235 18.23 -26.19 -1.69
N SER A 236 18.96 -25.69 -0.70
CA SER A 236 19.21 -26.35 0.57
C SER A 236 17.91 -26.64 1.33
N THR A 237 17.87 -27.76 2.04
CA THR A 237 16.73 -28.16 2.87
C THR A 237 16.42 -27.09 3.93
N GLY A 238 15.16 -26.65 3.99
CA GLY A 238 14.69 -25.63 4.93
C GLY A 238 14.61 -24.23 4.32
N SER A 239 15.13 -24.01 3.11
CA SER A 239 15.02 -22.73 2.39
C SER A 239 13.90 -22.75 1.37
N LYS A 240 13.35 -21.56 1.09
CA LYS A 240 12.28 -21.31 0.10
C LYS A 240 12.83 -20.47 -1.04
N PHE A 241 12.60 -20.90 -2.28
CA PHE A 241 13.00 -20.14 -3.47
C PHE A 241 11.82 -19.98 -4.42
N GLU A 242 11.82 -18.87 -5.15
CA GLU A 242 10.95 -18.63 -6.29
C GLU A 242 11.77 -18.20 -7.50
N ILE A 243 11.64 -18.97 -8.59
CA ILE A 243 12.17 -18.59 -9.89
C ILE A 243 11.04 -17.99 -10.70
N VAL A 244 11.14 -16.71 -11.01
CA VAL A 244 10.13 -15.95 -11.76
C VAL A 244 10.58 -15.85 -13.20
N THR A 245 9.77 -16.37 -14.11
CA THR A 245 9.95 -16.32 -15.56
C THR A 245 8.73 -15.61 -16.17
N PRO A 246 8.81 -15.07 -17.40
CA PRO A 246 7.66 -14.40 -18.02
C PRO A 246 6.40 -15.27 -18.07
N SER A 247 6.53 -16.59 -18.26
CA SER A 247 5.38 -17.51 -18.36
C SER A 247 4.99 -18.22 -17.08
N ALA A 248 5.82 -18.16 -16.04
CA ALA A 248 5.64 -19.01 -14.86
C ALA A 248 6.40 -18.55 -13.62
N ILE A 249 5.89 -18.96 -12.45
CA ILE A 249 6.57 -18.86 -11.17
C ILE A 249 6.84 -20.27 -10.65
N VAL A 250 8.10 -20.59 -10.38
CA VAL A 250 8.55 -21.90 -9.90
C VAL A 250 8.88 -21.79 -8.40
N GLY A 251 7.92 -22.14 -7.55
CA GLY A 251 8.06 -22.12 -6.09
C GLY A 251 8.56 -23.45 -5.55
N VAL A 252 9.58 -23.42 -4.69
CA VAL A 252 10.23 -24.64 -4.18
C VAL A 252 10.65 -24.52 -2.72
N ARG A 253 10.80 -25.68 -2.05
CA ARG A 253 11.47 -25.78 -0.74
C ARG A 253 12.43 -26.97 -0.73
N GLY A 254 13.71 -26.75 -0.44
CA GLY A 254 14.71 -27.83 -0.33
C GLY A 254 14.73 -28.79 -1.53
N THR A 255 14.95 -28.27 -2.73
CA THR A 255 14.66 -28.96 -4.00
C THR A 255 15.77 -28.71 -5.01
N VAL A 256 16.05 -29.70 -5.87
CA VAL A 256 17.00 -29.61 -6.98
C VAL A 256 16.25 -29.82 -8.28
N PHE A 257 16.37 -28.87 -9.19
CA PHE A 257 15.61 -28.84 -10.44
C PHE A 257 16.33 -27.95 -11.47
N ASN A 258 15.90 -28.10 -12.72
CA ASN A 258 16.35 -27.29 -13.83
C ASN A 258 15.16 -26.51 -14.41
N VAL A 259 15.39 -25.27 -14.80
CA VAL A 259 14.40 -24.42 -15.48
C VAL A 259 14.94 -24.08 -16.86
N VAL A 260 14.15 -24.36 -17.90
CA VAL A 260 14.43 -23.98 -19.28
C VAL A 260 13.39 -22.96 -19.72
N THR A 261 13.85 -21.80 -20.16
CA THR A 261 13.01 -20.79 -20.80
C THR A 261 13.20 -20.83 -22.32
N SER A 262 12.10 -20.72 -23.06
CA SER A 262 12.08 -20.70 -24.53
C SER A 262 11.01 -19.73 -25.05
N ASN A 263 11.10 -19.34 -26.33
CA ASN A 263 10.18 -18.40 -26.98
C ASN A 263 10.23 -16.98 -26.36
N GLY A 264 11.45 -16.47 -26.16
CA GLY A 264 11.70 -15.21 -25.46
C GLY A 264 11.27 -15.25 -23.98
N GLY A 265 11.34 -16.43 -23.34
CA GLY A 265 10.86 -16.64 -21.98
C GLY A 265 9.35 -16.88 -21.81
N ASN A 266 8.57 -16.88 -22.90
CA ASN A 266 7.11 -17.14 -22.85
C ASN A 266 6.74 -18.61 -22.68
N LYS A 267 7.73 -19.49 -22.59
CA LYS A 267 7.53 -20.88 -22.21
C LYS A 267 8.59 -21.29 -21.20
N THR A 268 8.15 -21.88 -20.11
CA THR A 268 8.99 -22.37 -19.02
C THR A 268 8.76 -23.85 -18.85
N ASP A 269 9.80 -24.64 -19.08
CA ASP A 269 9.85 -26.07 -18.82
C ASP A 269 10.68 -26.31 -17.55
N VAL A 270 10.13 -27.06 -16.59
CA VAL A 270 10.80 -27.41 -15.34
C VAL A 270 11.02 -28.90 -15.27
N THR A 271 12.26 -29.31 -15.02
CA THR A 271 12.63 -30.71 -14.78
C THR A 271 13.08 -30.90 -13.33
N LEU A 272 12.31 -31.66 -12.55
CA LEU A 272 12.59 -31.95 -11.15
C LEU A 272 13.56 -33.13 -11.00
N THR A 273 14.64 -32.91 -10.24
CA THR A 273 15.61 -33.96 -9.88
C THR A 273 15.31 -34.53 -8.50
N SER A 274 15.07 -33.69 -7.48
CA SER A 274 14.71 -34.13 -6.12
C SER A 274 13.94 -33.06 -5.37
N GLY A 275 13.06 -33.46 -4.46
CA GLY A 275 12.24 -32.53 -3.65
C GLY A 275 10.84 -32.34 -4.24
N THR A 276 10.31 -31.13 -4.12
CA THR A 276 8.95 -30.76 -4.57
C THR A 276 8.99 -29.38 -5.21
N VAL A 277 8.41 -29.28 -6.41
CA VAL A 277 8.23 -28.01 -7.12
C VAL A 277 6.75 -27.73 -7.29
N ILE A 278 6.38 -26.47 -7.13
CA ILE A 278 5.08 -25.94 -7.52
C ILE A 278 5.32 -24.99 -8.70
N LEU A 279 4.86 -25.39 -9.88
CA LEU A 279 4.90 -24.56 -11.09
C LEU A 279 3.55 -23.86 -11.25
N MET A 280 3.56 -22.54 -11.16
CA MET A 280 2.40 -21.68 -11.40
C MET A 280 2.52 -21.05 -12.78
N ASN A 281 1.42 -21.04 -13.55
CA ASN A 281 1.32 -20.20 -14.75
C ASN A 281 1.15 -18.73 -14.33
N SER A 282 1.96 -17.83 -14.90
CA SER A 282 2.00 -16.40 -14.52
C SER A 282 0.74 -15.63 -14.89
N ILE A 283 -0.08 -16.13 -15.83
CA ILE A 283 -1.33 -15.49 -16.25
C ILE A 283 -2.53 -16.14 -15.58
N THR A 284 -2.66 -17.46 -15.67
CA THR A 284 -3.89 -18.15 -15.24
C THR A 284 -3.91 -18.45 -13.74
N GLY A 285 -2.76 -18.44 -13.07
CA GLY A 285 -2.65 -18.93 -11.70
C GLY A 285 -2.95 -20.42 -11.55
N GLU A 286 -2.93 -21.20 -12.65
CA GLU A 286 -3.03 -22.65 -12.55
C GLU A 286 -1.70 -23.22 -12.03
N THR A 287 -1.78 -24.18 -11.11
CA THR A 287 -0.60 -24.86 -10.56
C THR A 287 -0.48 -26.31 -10.95
N THR A 288 0.77 -26.70 -11.17
CA THR A 288 1.20 -28.09 -11.29
C THR A 288 2.25 -28.39 -10.21
N THR A 289 1.99 -29.38 -9.36
CA THR A 289 2.95 -29.84 -8.35
C THR A 289 3.75 -31.04 -8.86
N LEU A 290 5.06 -30.90 -8.92
CA LEU A 290 6.01 -31.98 -9.23
C LEU A 290 6.55 -32.56 -7.93
N THR A 291 6.59 -33.89 -7.83
CA THR A 291 7.18 -34.61 -6.69
C THR A 291 8.12 -35.69 -7.20
N ALA A 292 9.24 -35.89 -6.49
CA ALA A 292 10.18 -36.94 -6.84
C ALA A 292 9.49 -38.32 -6.80
N GLY A 293 9.36 -38.97 -7.96
CA GLY A 293 8.63 -40.24 -8.13
C GLY A 293 7.29 -40.14 -8.90
N GLY A 294 6.89 -38.95 -9.37
CA GLY A 294 5.73 -38.70 -10.24
C GLY A 294 6.11 -38.12 -11.62
N ILE A 295 5.23 -37.32 -12.24
CA ILE A 295 5.59 -36.52 -13.42
C ILE A 295 6.77 -35.61 -13.00
N THR A 296 7.90 -35.73 -13.70
CA THR A 296 9.15 -35.01 -13.37
C THR A 296 9.37 -33.78 -14.26
N VAL A 297 8.51 -33.56 -15.25
CA VAL A 297 8.57 -32.42 -16.16
C VAL A 297 7.21 -31.75 -16.20
N ALA A 298 7.16 -30.44 -15.97
CA ALA A 298 5.99 -29.62 -16.24
C ALA A 298 6.37 -28.43 -17.11
N SER A 299 5.39 -27.94 -17.85
CA SER A 299 5.55 -26.82 -18.76
C SER A 299 4.45 -25.80 -18.45
N ALA A 300 4.81 -24.54 -18.44
CA ALA A 300 3.88 -23.43 -18.41
C ALA A 300 4.23 -22.53 -19.60
N GLU A 301 3.29 -22.45 -20.54
CA GLU A 301 3.40 -21.62 -21.73
C GLU A 301 2.34 -20.54 -21.63
N VAL A 302 2.74 -19.30 -21.91
CA VAL A 302 1.82 -18.19 -22.09
C VAL A 302 1.72 -17.90 -23.57
N ASN A 303 0.51 -18.03 -24.11
CA ASN A 303 0.26 -17.67 -25.49
C ASN A 303 0.24 -16.14 -25.58
N MET A 304 1.19 -15.56 -26.31
CA MET A 304 1.26 -14.10 -26.50
C MET A 304 0.01 -13.51 -27.19
N HIS A 305 -0.95 -14.31 -27.62
CA HIS A 305 -2.15 -13.88 -28.36
C HIS A 305 -3.46 -14.48 -27.84
N SER A 306 -3.67 -14.42 -26.52
CA SER A 306 -5.02 -14.38 -25.94
C SER A 306 -5.04 -13.38 -24.80
N HIS A 307 -5.54 -12.17 -25.06
CA HIS A 307 -5.79 -11.17 -24.03
C HIS A 307 -7.30 -10.96 -23.89
N TRP A 308 -7.71 -10.62 -22.68
CA TRP A 308 -9.08 -10.25 -22.37
C TRP A 308 -9.35 -8.86 -22.92
N HIS A 309 -10.43 -8.71 -23.68
CA HIS A 309 -10.87 -7.40 -24.15
C HIS A 309 -12.37 -7.23 -24.01
N TRP A 310 -12.76 -5.96 -23.99
CA TRP A 310 -14.14 -5.52 -24.03
C TRP A 310 -14.56 -5.32 -25.48
N HIS A 311 -15.68 -5.90 -25.85
CA HIS A 311 -16.34 -5.57 -27.10
C HIS A 311 -17.20 -4.32 -26.94
N ALA A 312 -17.44 -3.64 -28.05
CA ALA A 312 -18.33 -2.47 -28.11
C ALA A 312 -19.77 -2.74 -27.63
N ASP A 313 -20.16 -4.01 -27.51
CA ASP A 313 -21.45 -4.45 -26.97
C ASP A 313 -21.45 -4.67 -25.45
N GLY A 314 -20.34 -4.35 -24.77
CA GLY A 314 -20.19 -4.51 -23.33
C GLY A 314 -19.91 -5.95 -22.89
N THR A 315 -19.60 -6.87 -23.80
CA THR A 315 -19.20 -8.23 -23.43
C THR A 315 -17.69 -8.32 -23.21
N TYR A 316 -17.29 -8.99 -22.11
CA TYR A 316 -15.89 -9.21 -21.72
C TYR A 316 -15.54 -10.70 -21.91
N HIS A 317 -14.61 -11.01 -22.81
CA HIS A 317 -14.15 -12.38 -23.03
C HIS A 317 -12.73 -12.47 -23.64
N ASN A 318 -12.18 -13.69 -23.72
CA ASN A 318 -10.92 -13.98 -24.40
C ASN A 318 -11.15 -14.83 -25.67
N HIS A 319 -10.32 -14.62 -26.70
CA HIS A 319 -10.17 -15.54 -27.83
C HIS A 319 -8.78 -15.39 -28.47
N SER A 320 -8.40 -16.33 -29.35
CA SER A 320 -7.06 -16.39 -29.96
C SER A 320 -7.02 -15.69 -31.33
N HIS A 321 -5.99 -14.89 -31.60
CA HIS A 321 -5.79 -14.21 -32.90
C HIS A 321 -4.63 -14.81 -33.71
N PRO A 322 -4.74 -14.89 -35.06
CA PRO A 322 -3.63 -15.30 -35.94
C PRO A 322 -2.64 -14.14 -36.17
N ASN A 323 -1.39 -14.32 -35.71
CA ASN A 323 -0.12 -13.63 -36.00
C ASN A 323 -0.14 -12.31 -36.80
N LEU A 324 -0.94 -11.33 -36.36
CA LEU A 324 -0.79 -9.94 -36.78
C LEU A 324 -0.48 -9.12 -35.53
N ASN A 325 0.73 -8.53 -35.49
CA ASN A 325 1.08 -7.47 -34.54
C ASN A 325 -0.08 -6.45 -34.48
N LEU A 326 -0.44 -6.01 -33.26
CA LEU A 326 -1.46 -4.98 -32.91
C LEU A 326 -2.79 -5.49 -32.34
N ALA A 327 -2.77 -6.37 -31.34
CA ALA A 327 -3.94 -6.59 -30.49
C ALA A 327 -3.51 -6.42 -29.00
N HIS A 328 -3.92 -5.28 -28.42
CA HIS A 328 -3.38 -4.65 -27.22
C HIS A 328 -3.91 -5.21 -25.90
N HIS A 329 -3.03 -5.31 -24.89
CA HIS A 329 -3.39 -5.43 -23.49
C HIS A 329 -4.06 -4.14 -23.00
N GLY A 330 -5.14 -4.25 -22.23
CA GLY A 330 -5.75 -3.14 -21.51
C GLY A 330 -6.78 -2.34 -22.30
N ASN A 331 -7.72 -1.75 -21.54
CA ASN A 331 -8.73 -0.74 -21.88
C ASN A 331 -8.81 -0.32 -23.37
N PRO A 332 -9.97 -0.46 -24.06
CA PRO A 332 -10.17 0.04 -25.42
C PRO A 332 -9.82 1.53 -25.62
N ALA A 333 -9.82 2.34 -24.56
CA ALA A 333 -9.35 3.73 -24.60
C ALA A 333 -7.82 3.87 -24.72
N LEU A 334 -7.04 2.88 -24.25
CA LEU A 334 -5.58 2.83 -24.38
C LEU A 334 -5.12 2.12 -25.67
N ALA A 335 -5.89 1.14 -26.16
CA ALA A 335 -5.58 0.39 -27.37
C ALA A 335 -5.71 1.21 -28.67
N MET A 336 -6.52 2.27 -28.66
CA MET A 336 -6.60 3.21 -29.79
C MET A 336 -5.38 4.15 -29.85
N LYS A 337 -4.53 4.15 -28.80
CA LYS A 337 -3.34 4.99 -28.67
C LYS A 337 -2.08 4.42 -29.37
N ILE A 338 -2.07 3.14 -29.80
CA ILE A 338 -0.83 2.47 -30.24
C ILE A 338 -0.83 2.01 -31.72
N ALA A 339 -1.93 2.16 -32.46
CA ALA A 339 -1.97 1.71 -33.87
C ALA A 339 -1.24 2.63 -34.88
N SER A 340 -0.57 3.70 -34.46
CA SER A 340 0.21 4.56 -35.38
C SER A 340 1.50 5.09 -34.77
N GLY A 341 2.51 4.24 -34.60
CA GLY A 341 3.83 4.76 -34.23
C GLY A 341 4.93 3.75 -33.93
N ALA A 342 5.25 2.85 -34.86
CA ALA A 342 6.56 2.20 -34.82
C ALA A 342 7.65 3.25 -35.10
N GLY A 343 8.37 3.69 -34.07
CA GLY A 343 9.55 4.54 -34.17
C GLY A 343 9.99 5.06 -32.81
N GLY A 344 11.05 4.48 -32.25
CA GLY A 344 11.43 4.64 -30.85
C GLY A 344 11.97 6.00 -30.41
N GLY A 345 12.06 6.14 -29.08
CA GLY A 345 12.95 7.06 -28.37
C GLY A 345 12.30 8.31 -27.81
N GLY A 346 12.00 8.29 -26.51
CA GLY A 346 11.77 9.47 -25.67
C GLY A 346 10.31 9.87 -25.52
N GLY A 347 9.92 10.31 -24.32
CA GLY A 347 8.63 10.93 -24.04
C GLY A 347 8.42 12.16 -24.94
N GLY A 348 7.85 11.90 -26.11
CA GLY A 348 7.54 12.89 -27.12
C GLY A 348 6.04 13.08 -27.16
N ASP A 349 5.66 14.35 -27.10
CA ASP A 349 4.34 14.94 -27.30
C ASP A 349 3.75 14.45 -28.63
N ALA A 350 2.90 13.41 -28.56
CA ALA A 350 2.54 12.59 -29.71
C ALA A 350 1.52 13.28 -30.64
N ASP A 351 0.71 14.17 -30.11
CA ASP A 351 -0.18 15.03 -30.91
C ASP A 351 0.46 16.38 -31.25
N SER A 352 1.57 16.75 -30.60
CA SER A 352 2.35 17.98 -30.80
C SER A 352 1.72 19.26 -30.22
N ASP A 353 0.99 19.16 -29.10
CA ASP A 353 0.40 20.30 -28.39
C ASP A 353 1.32 20.96 -27.34
N GLY A 354 2.47 20.36 -27.06
CA GLY A 354 3.48 20.82 -26.12
C GLY A 354 3.45 20.13 -24.76
N TYR A 355 2.52 19.21 -24.52
CA TYR A 355 2.39 18.40 -23.33
C TYR A 355 2.68 16.93 -23.66
N THR A 356 3.10 16.19 -22.65
CA THR A 356 3.37 14.77 -22.76
C THR A 356 2.56 14.05 -21.69
N VAL A 357 2.29 12.76 -21.87
CA VAL A 357 1.73 11.92 -20.79
C VAL A 357 2.51 12.11 -19.48
N ALA A 358 3.84 12.23 -19.56
CA ALA A 358 4.70 12.45 -18.40
C ALA A 358 4.47 13.82 -17.70
N GLN A 359 4.05 14.83 -18.46
CA GLN A 359 3.70 16.18 -17.97
C GLN A 359 2.24 16.30 -17.52
N GLY A 360 1.46 15.22 -17.54
CA GLY A 360 0.08 15.17 -17.04
C GLY A 360 -0.97 15.07 -18.14
N ASP A 361 -0.57 14.86 -19.39
CA ASP A 361 -1.50 14.69 -20.50
C ASP A 361 -2.30 13.38 -20.39
N CYS A 362 -3.62 13.54 -20.23
CA CYS A 362 -4.59 12.47 -20.12
C CYS A 362 -5.00 11.92 -21.49
N ASP A 363 -4.87 12.69 -22.57
CA ASP A 363 -5.05 12.24 -23.94
C ASP A 363 -4.04 12.83 -24.95
N ASP A 364 -2.76 12.49 -24.76
CA ASP A 364 -1.58 12.73 -25.65
C ASP A 364 -1.72 12.44 -27.17
N ASN A 365 -2.90 12.02 -27.62
CA ASN A 365 -3.26 11.82 -29.03
C ASN A 365 -4.30 12.84 -29.53
N ASP A 366 -4.74 13.75 -28.67
CA ASP A 366 -5.75 14.75 -28.94
C ASP A 366 -5.23 16.12 -28.50
N LEU A 367 -4.76 16.89 -29.48
CA LEU A 367 -4.25 18.26 -29.34
C LEU A 367 -5.15 19.22 -28.53
N THR A 368 -6.41 18.85 -28.28
CA THR A 368 -7.35 19.65 -27.49
C THR A 368 -7.49 19.19 -26.04
N VAL A 369 -6.75 18.17 -25.61
CA VAL A 369 -6.87 17.53 -24.31
C VAL A 369 -5.49 17.44 -23.65
N ASN A 370 -5.18 18.38 -22.76
CA ASN A 370 -3.91 18.41 -22.03
C ASN A 370 -4.00 19.36 -20.81
N PRO A 371 -3.03 19.33 -19.86
CA PRO A 371 -3.06 20.17 -18.66
C PRO A 371 -2.99 21.69 -18.90
N GLY A 372 -2.67 22.10 -20.12
CA GLY A 372 -2.66 23.51 -20.55
C GLY A 372 -3.98 23.99 -21.16
N MET A 373 -4.90 23.07 -21.44
CA MET A 373 -6.21 23.38 -22.02
C MET A 373 -7.19 23.86 -20.96
N THR A 374 -8.33 24.38 -21.42
CA THR A 374 -9.45 24.78 -20.57
C THR A 374 -10.59 23.83 -20.87
N GLU A 375 -11.20 23.28 -19.82
CA GLU A 375 -12.34 22.37 -19.94
C GLU A 375 -13.42 22.91 -20.89
N ILE A 376 -13.80 22.10 -21.89
CA ILE A 376 -14.85 22.44 -22.85
C ILE A 376 -16.12 21.68 -22.48
N LEU A 377 -17.05 22.42 -21.87
CA LEU A 377 -18.29 21.85 -21.34
C LEU A 377 -19.14 21.10 -22.40
N ASP A 378 -19.75 20.01 -21.94
CA ASP A 378 -20.69 19.11 -22.61
C ASP A 378 -20.12 18.42 -23.86
N ASN A 379 -18.79 18.24 -23.93
CA ASN A 379 -18.14 17.56 -25.04
C ASN A 379 -17.80 16.09 -24.73
N GLY A 380 -17.94 15.68 -23.46
CA GLY A 380 -17.67 14.31 -22.99
C GLY A 380 -16.20 13.97 -22.86
N LYS A 381 -15.31 14.96 -22.80
CA LYS A 381 -13.87 14.84 -22.58
C LYS A 381 -13.49 15.54 -21.28
N ASP A 382 -12.34 15.16 -20.74
CA ASP A 382 -11.65 15.87 -19.66
C ASP A 382 -10.53 16.68 -20.34
N ASP A 383 -10.87 17.81 -20.97
CA ASP A 383 -9.97 18.54 -21.86
C ASP A 383 -8.77 19.12 -21.11
N ASP A 384 -8.90 19.47 -19.84
CA ASP A 384 -7.78 19.98 -19.03
C ASP A 384 -7.09 18.93 -18.14
N CYS A 385 -7.44 17.66 -18.32
CA CYS A 385 -6.86 16.51 -17.64
C CYS A 385 -6.93 16.60 -16.11
N ASN A 386 -8.00 17.21 -15.64
CA ASN A 386 -8.30 17.41 -14.25
C ASN A 386 -9.76 17.04 -13.99
N TRP A 387 -10.05 15.77 -13.70
CA TRP A 387 -11.36 15.25 -13.26
C TRP A 387 -12.14 16.03 -12.16
N LEU A 388 -11.55 17.06 -11.54
CA LEU A 388 -12.25 18.00 -10.65
C LEU A 388 -12.89 19.19 -11.40
N THR A 389 -12.50 19.45 -12.65
CA THR A 389 -13.22 20.34 -13.56
C THR A 389 -14.43 19.57 -14.12
N PRO A 390 -15.63 20.15 -14.09
CA PRO A 390 -16.80 19.48 -14.62
C PRO A 390 -16.90 19.64 -16.13
N ASP A 391 -17.05 18.53 -16.86
CA ASP A 391 -17.50 18.56 -18.26
C ASP A 391 -18.94 19.06 -18.36
N SER A 392 -19.79 18.81 -17.35
CA SER A 392 -21.19 19.24 -17.39
C SER A 392 -21.33 20.76 -17.25
N SER A 393 -21.94 21.43 -18.23
CA SER A 393 -22.22 22.87 -18.13
C SER A 393 -23.15 23.21 -16.96
N THR A 394 -24.01 22.27 -16.56
CA THR A 394 -24.85 22.45 -15.38
C THR A 394 -24.04 22.37 -14.08
N ASP A 395 -23.02 21.52 -14.03
CA ASP A 395 -22.12 21.42 -12.87
C ASP A 395 -21.19 22.63 -12.81
N GLN A 396 -20.69 23.10 -13.96
CA GLN A 396 -19.90 24.34 -14.03
C GLN A 396 -20.72 25.55 -13.56
N ASP A 397 -21.98 25.68 -13.96
CA ASP A 397 -22.87 26.74 -13.46
C ASP A 397 -23.03 26.69 -11.92
N LEU A 398 -23.07 25.48 -11.35
CA LEU A 398 -23.14 25.28 -9.90
C LEU A 398 -21.81 25.65 -9.21
N ILE A 399 -20.67 25.26 -9.78
CA ILE A 399 -19.34 25.59 -9.27
C ILE A 399 -19.07 27.09 -9.34
N ASP A 400 -19.43 27.74 -10.45
CA ASP A 400 -19.35 29.19 -10.61
C ASP A 400 -20.21 29.90 -9.55
N PHE A 401 -21.41 29.36 -9.27
CA PHE A 401 -22.27 29.87 -8.20
C PHE A 401 -21.66 29.66 -6.81
N ILE A 402 -20.98 28.55 -6.55
CA ILE A 402 -20.25 28.28 -5.29
C ILE A 402 -19.11 29.29 -5.10
N ASN A 403 -18.33 29.53 -6.16
CA ASN A 403 -17.13 30.34 -6.15
C ASN A 403 -17.40 31.87 -6.17
N ASP A 404 -18.63 32.29 -6.49
CA ASP A 404 -19.03 33.69 -6.39
C ASP A 404 -19.06 34.16 -4.92
N VAL A 405 -18.01 34.89 -4.52
CA VAL A 405 -17.83 35.44 -3.16
C VAL A 405 -18.90 36.46 -2.76
N ALA A 406 -19.71 36.96 -3.70
CA ALA A 406 -20.85 37.82 -3.37
C ALA A 406 -22.06 37.02 -2.86
N ARG A 407 -22.06 35.69 -3.03
CA ARG A 407 -23.14 34.81 -2.54
C ARG A 407 -23.01 34.60 -1.04
N THR A 408 -24.13 34.84 -0.35
CA THR A 408 -24.26 34.49 1.06
C THR A 408 -24.34 32.98 1.22
N ASP A 409 -23.89 32.45 2.36
CA ASP A 409 -23.92 31.01 2.64
C ASP A 409 -25.32 30.40 2.46
N LYS A 410 -26.37 31.16 2.82
CA LYS A 410 -27.76 30.74 2.64
C LYS A 410 -28.14 30.59 1.17
N GLN A 411 -27.66 31.49 0.30
CA GLN A 411 -27.91 31.40 -1.14
C GLN A 411 -27.19 30.20 -1.75
N VAL A 412 -25.92 29.97 -1.40
CA VAL A 412 -25.15 28.79 -1.80
C VAL A 412 -25.90 27.52 -1.40
N LYS A 413 -26.26 27.40 -0.12
CA LYS A 413 -26.99 26.25 0.39
C LYS A 413 -28.35 26.04 -0.26
N ASP A 414 -29.19 27.08 -0.36
CA ASP A 414 -30.54 26.95 -0.92
C ASP A 414 -30.50 26.49 -2.39
N TYR A 415 -29.52 26.99 -3.15
CA TYR A 415 -29.37 26.62 -4.55
C TYR A 415 -28.88 25.18 -4.71
N LEU A 416 -27.77 24.81 -4.06
CA LEU A 416 -27.23 23.45 -4.11
C LEU A 416 -28.22 22.40 -3.61
N PHE A 417 -28.93 22.69 -2.51
CA PHE A 417 -29.98 21.80 -1.99
C PHE A 417 -31.10 21.59 -3.02
N SER A 418 -31.48 22.63 -3.77
CA SER A 418 -32.52 22.52 -4.80
C SER A 418 -32.09 21.73 -6.04
N GLN A 419 -30.78 21.58 -6.25
CA GLN A 419 -30.20 20.85 -7.39
C GLN A 419 -29.75 19.44 -7.01
N SER A 420 -29.90 19.03 -5.75
CA SER A 420 -29.52 17.69 -5.31
C SER A 420 -30.38 16.60 -6.00
N PRO A 421 -29.81 15.45 -6.39
CA PRO A 421 -28.42 15.02 -6.13
C PRO A 421 -27.39 15.73 -7.01
N LEU A 422 -26.24 16.06 -6.41
CA LEU A 422 -25.10 16.75 -6.98
C LEU A 422 -23.99 15.74 -7.32
N SER A 423 -23.12 16.09 -8.27
CA SER A 423 -21.92 15.32 -8.57
C SER A 423 -20.82 15.51 -7.51
N ASP A 424 -19.87 14.58 -7.45
CA ASP A 424 -18.70 14.67 -6.59
C ASP A 424 -17.89 15.94 -6.88
N ALA A 425 -17.77 16.38 -8.14
CA ALA A 425 -17.08 17.61 -8.52
C ALA A 425 -17.71 18.85 -7.86
N VAL A 426 -19.04 18.95 -7.86
CA VAL A 426 -19.77 20.06 -7.21
C VAL A 426 -19.63 20.00 -5.68
N LEU A 427 -19.67 18.79 -5.09
CA LEU A 427 -19.46 18.61 -3.65
C LEU A 427 -18.01 18.94 -3.23
N MET A 428 -17.03 18.60 -4.05
CA MET A 428 -15.62 18.96 -3.85
C MET A 428 -15.39 20.46 -3.96
N ALA A 429 -16.05 21.14 -4.91
CA ALA A 429 -16.02 22.60 -5.00
C ALA A 429 -16.62 23.25 -3.75
N LEU A 430 -17.70 22.68 -3.19
CA LEU A 430 -18.27 23.15 -1.92
C LEU A 430 -17.30 22.96 -0.74
N ILE A 431 -16.65 21.80 -0.64
CA ILE A 431 -15.64 21.49 0.38
C ILE A 431 -14.48 22.49 0.32
N ASN A 432 -14.04 22.84 -0.89
CA ASN A 432 -12.90 23.73 -1.13
C ASN A 432 -13.27 25.22 -1.20
N ARG A 433 -14.55 25.58 -0.99
CA ARG A 433 -15.02 26.96 -1.10
C ARG A 433 -14.31 27.87 -0.09
N ASN A 434 -13.85 29.04 -0.56
CA ASN A 434 -13.27 30.08 0.28
C ASN A 434 -13.98 31.44 0.08
N PRO A 435 -14.60 32.04 1.12
CA PRO A 435 -14.71 31.53 2.50
C PRO A 435 -15.60 30.27 2.60
N PRO A 436 -15.35 29.37 3.55
CA PRO A 436 -16.23 28.22 3.76
C PRO A 436 -17.62 28.70 4.21
N ILE A 437 -18.67 27.98 3.79
CA ILE A 437 -20.01 28.22 4.34
C ILE A 437 -20.14 27.62 5.74
N SER A 438 -21.12 28.09 6.52
CA SER A 438 -21.35 27.54 7.87
C SER A 438 -21.58 26.01 7.86
N SER A 439 -21.06 25.33 8.89
CA SER A 439 -21.24 23.88 9.08
C SER A 439 -22.70 23.41 9.00
N ALA A 440 -23.66 24.20 9.51
CA ALA A 440 -25.09 23.85 9.45
C ALA A 440 -25.63 23.81 8.02
N TYR A 441 -25.06 24.62 7.13
CA TYR A 441 -25.44 24.66 5.72
C TYR A 441 -24.70 23.61 4.90
N ASN A 442 -23.42 23.36 5.18
CA ASN A 442 -22.70 22.21 4.63
C ASN A 442 -23.45 20.90 4.93
N LEU A 443 -23.83 20.69 6.19
CA LEU A 443 -24.57 19.50 6.60
C LEU A 443 -25.86 19.31 5.78
N ALA A 444 -26.65 20.38 5.63
CA ALA A 444 -27.91 20.31 4.88
C ALA A 444 -27.69 19.91 3.40
N VAL A 445 -26.61 20.37 2.77
CA VAL A 445 -26.27 19.97 1.40
C VAL A 445 -25.80 18.51 1.39
N PHE A 446 -24.86 18.11 2.25
CA PHE A 446 -24.36 16.73 2.29
C PHE A 446 -25.45 15.70 2.59
N GLU A 447 -26.38 16.00 3.49
CA GLU A 447 -27.53 15.12 3.80
C GLU A 447 -28.47 14.93 2.60
N ALA A 448 -28.63 15.95 1.74
CA ALA A 448 -29.44 15.85 0.54
C ALA A 448 -28.79 14.99 -0.57
N ASN A 449 -27.52 14.62 -0.39
CA ASN A 449 -26.70 13.90 -1.37
C ASN A 449 -26.25 12.52 -0.87
N VAL A 450 -26.87 12.01 0.20
CA VAL A 450 -26.60 10.65 0.71
C VAL A 450 -27.12 9.60 -0.30
N PRO A 451 -26.34 8.54 -0.63
CA PRO A 451 -25.02 8.23 -0.10
C PRO A 451 -23.89 9.03 -0.77
N LEU A 452 -22.95 9.53 0.04
CA LEU A 452 -21.73 10.17 -0.44
C LEU A 452 -20.68 9.12 -0.83
N SER A 453 -19.84 9.44 -1.82
CA SER A 453 -18.68 8.63 -2.19
C SER A 453 -17.58 8.69 -1.13
N ASP A 454 -16.71 7.68 -1.12
CA ASP A 454 -15.52 7.67 -0.25
C ASP A 454 -14.62 8.88 -0.52
N THR A 455 -14.50 9.32 -1.78
CA THR A 455 -13.75 10.51 -2.17
C THR A 455 -14.25 11.76 -1.46
N VAL A 456 -15.57 11.98 -1.45
CA VAL A 456 -16.20 13.13 -0.79
C VAL A 456 -16.00 13.02 0.73
N TRP A 457 -16.20 11.84 1.31
CA TRP A 457 -15.98 11.61 2.74
C TRP A 457 -14.55 11.93 3.17
N LEU A 458 -13.56 11.40 2.45
CA LEU A 458 -12.14 11.60 2.75
C LEU A 458 -11.75 13.08 2.62
N ALA A 459 -12.27 13.78 1.62
CA ALA A 459 -12.04 15.21 1.45
C ALA A 459 -12.67 16.03 2.59
N MET A 460 -13.89 15.70 3.01
CA MET A 460 -14.52 16.34 4.18
C MET A 460 -13.69 16.10 5.44
N ILE A 461 -13.28 14.85 5.69
CA ILE A 461 -12.44 14.50 6.84
C ILE A 461 -11.12 15.24 6.79
N ALA A 462 -10.50 15.44 5.62
CA ALA A 462 -9.22 16.14 5.51
C ALA A 462 -9.32 17.64 5.87
N VAL A 463 -10.46 18.29 5.61
CA VAL A 463 -10.63 19.73 5.86
C VAL A 463 -11.04 19.99 7.31
N ASP A 464 -10.36 20.94 7.96
CA ASP A 464 -10.72 21.41 9.31
C ASP A 464 -11.93 22.36 9.26
N ASP A 465 -12.75 22.31 10.32
CA ASP A 465 -13.92 23.18 10.51
C ASP A 465 -15.03 23.13 9.43
N ILE A 466 -14.98 22.18 8.49
CA ILE A 466 -16.04 22.03 7.48
C ILE A 466 -17.39 21.66 8.10
N LEU A 467 -17.36 20.78 9.10
CA LEU A 467 -18.49 20.39 9.93
C LEU A 467 -18.09 20.42 11.40
N LEU A 468 -19.02 20.85 12.26
CA LEU A 468 -18.91 20.68 13.71
C LEU A 468 -19.04 19.21 14.09
N SER A 469 -18.50 18.84 15.24
CA SER A 469 -18.50 17.45 15.72
C SER A 469 -19.90 16.81 15.80
N ALA A 470 -20.92 17.58 16.17
CA ALA A 470 -22.30 17.11 16.18
C ALA A 470 -22.87 16.87 14.76
N ALA A 471 -22.44 17.66 13.77
CA ALA A 471 -22.88 17.54 12.38
C ALA A 471 -22.26 16.32 11.71
N TYR A 472 -21.01 15.99 12.02
CA TYR A 472 -20.40 14.74 11.56
C TYR A 472 -21.20 13.53 12.03
N GLY A 473 -21.49 13.40 13.34
CA GLY A 473 -22.27 12.28 13.86
C GLY A 473 -23.62 12.12 13.17
N GLN A 474 -24.34 13.22 12.95
CA GLN A 474 -25.61 13.22 12.21
C GLN A 474 -25.46 12.73 10.77
N LEU A 475 -24.41 13.17 10.06
CA LEU A 475 -24.18 12.75 8.68
C LEU A 475 -23.78 11.27 8.58
N PHE A 476 -22.95 10.78 9.51
CA PHE A 476 -22.64 9.35 9.61
C PHE A 476 -23.92 8.53 9.87
N ASP A 477 -24.79 8.99 10.76
CA ASP A 477 -26.07 8.32 11.06
C ASP A 477 -27.01 8.26 9.84
N ALA A 478 -27.00 9.28 8.98
CA ALA A 478 -27.81 9.34 7.78
C ALA A 478 -27.45 8.26 6.73
N HIS A 479 -26.24 7.68 6.79
CA HIS A 479 -25.78 6.67 5.84
C HIS A 479 -26.08 5.25 6.33
N SER A 480 -26.65 4.40 5.46
CA SER A 480 -26.91 3.00 5.82
C SER A 480 -25.63 2.17 5.97
N THR A 481 -24.58 2.52 5.22
CA THR A 481 -23.28 1.86 5.24
C THR A 481 -22.18 2.92 5.10
N ILE A 482 -21.04 2.67 5.73
CA ILE A 482 -19.82 3.48 5.58
C ILE A 482 -18.67 2.50 5.36
N SER A 483 -17.74 2.82 4.47
CA SER A 483 -16.58 1.96 4.21
C SER A 483 -15.59 2.00 5.38
N ASP A 484 -14.85 0.92 5.56
CA ASP A 484 -13.76 0.86 6.55
C ASP A 484 -12.71 1.94 6.28
N THR A 485 -12.45 2.27 5.01
CA THR A 485 -11.53 3.37 4.62
C THR A 485 -11.95 4.70 5.24
N VAL A 486 -13.23 5.05 5.15
CA VAL A 486 -13.76 6.30 5.72
C VAL A 486 -13.73 6.27 7.25
N LEU A 487 -14.11 5.14 7.87
CA LEU A 487 -14.06 5.01 9.34
C LEU A 487 -12.63 5.10 9.88
N LEU A 488 -11.67 4.47 9.22
CA LEU A 488 -10.24 4.53 9.57
C LEU A 488 -9.70 5.96 9.44
N ALA A 489 -10.02 6.67 8.36
CA ALA A 489 -9.63 8.07 8.18
C ALA A 489 -10.23 8.97 9.28
N ALA A 490 -11.51 8.77 9.62
CA ALA A 490 -12.16 9.51 10.68
C ALA A 490 -11.53 9.22 12.05
N ILE A 491 -11.21 7.95 12.34
CA ILE A 491 -10.52 7.51 13.56
C ILE A 491 -9.13 8.13 13.65
N ASP A 492 -8.40 8.18 12.54
CA ASP A 492 -7.06 8.76 12.52
C ASP A 492 -7.10 10.27 12.79
N LYS A 493 -8.07 11.00 12.23
CA LYS A 493 -8.29 12.41 12.58
C LYS A 493 -8.67 12.57 14.05
N GLY A 494 -9.53 11.69 14.56
CA GLY A 494 -9.84 11.49 15.98
C GLY A 494 -10.67 12.59 16.66
N THR A 495 -10.45 13.87 16.33
CA THR A 495 -11.16 15.02 16.91
C THR A 495 -12.44 15.41 16.15
N ILE A 496 -12.80 14.61 15.14
CA ILE A 496 -13.89 14.91 14.21
C ILE A 496 -15.28 14.82 14.87
N MET A 497 -15.43 14.04 15.93
CA MET A 497 -16.69 13.78 16.62
C MET A 497 -16.49 13.71 18.14
N LEU A 498 -17.56 13.94 18.90
CA LEU A 498 -17.56 13.75 20.36
C LEU A 498 -17.64 12.25 20.71
N SER A 499 -17.24 11.88 21.93
CA SER A 499 -17.29 10.50 22.43
C SER A 499 -18.62 9.81 22.16
N THR A 500 -19.74 10.47 22.47
CA THR A 500 -21.08 9.90 22.28
C THR A 500 -21.47 9.70 20.82
N ALA A 501 -20.94 10.53 19.91
CA ALA A 501 -21.14 10.36 18.48
C ALA A 501 -20.31 9.19 17.96
N TRP A 502 -19.05 9.07 18.40
CA TRP A 502 -18.22 7.89 18.12
C TRP A 502 -18.88 6.60 18.57
N GLN A 503 -19.42 6.59 19.79
CA GLN A 503 -20.15 5.45 20.34
C GLN A 503 -21.31 5.00 19.42
N ASN A 504 -22.17 5.95 19.03
CA ASN A 504 -23.32 5.67 18.17
C ASN A 504 -22.92 5.19 16.77
N VAL A 505 -21.88 5.81 16.18
CA VAL A 505 -21.39 5.44 14.85
C VAL A 505 -20.81 4.03 14.88
N LEU A 506 -19.92 3.71 15.82
CA LEU A 506 -19.31 2.37 15.90
C LEU A 506 -20.35 1.27 16.16
N ILE A 507 -21.34 1.53 17.02
CA ILE A 507 -22.43 0.57 17.27
C ILE A 507 -23.32 0.41 16.03
N SER A 508 -23.73 1.51 15.41
CA SER A 508 -24.69 1.46 14.30
C SER A 508 -24.09 0.93 13.00
N LYS A 509 -22.79 1.17 12.76
CA LYS A 509 -22.12 0.69 11.53
C LYS A 509 -21.56 -0.72 11.68
N ALA A 510 -21.41 -1.22 12.90
CA ALA A 510 -20.86 -2.55 13.20
C ALA A 510 -19.61 -2.86 12.34
N PRO A 511 -18.55 -2.05 12.50
CA PRO A 511 -17.44 -2.06 11.57
C PRO A 511 -16.57 -3.31 11.75
N SER A 512 -15.63 -3.52 10.82
CA SER A 512 -14.72 -4.67 10.91
C SER A 512 -13.83 -4.62 12.15
N ASP A 513 -13.25 -5.78 12.50
CA ASP A 513 -12.25 -5.90 13.56
C ASP A 513 -11.10 -4.91 13.39
N ALA A 514 -10.68 -4.63 12.15
CA ALA A 514 -9.58 -3.70 11.88
C ALA A 514 -9.92 -2.28 12.32
N VAL A 515 -11.16 -1.83 12.08
CA VAL A 515 -11.65 -0.52 12.50
C VAL A 515 -11.80 -0.47 14.03
N LEU A 516 -12.36 -1.52 14.64
CA LEU A 516 -12.55 -1.58 16.09
C LEU A 516 -11.22 -1.58 16.84
N ILE A 517 -10.23 -2.34 16.35
CA ILE A 517 -8.86 -2.36 16.86
C ILE A 517 -8.20 -0.99 16.69
N ALA A 518 -8.38 -0.32 15.55
CA ALA A 518 -7.86 1.03 15.34
C ALA A 518 -8.47 2.03 16.36
N ALA A 519 -9.77 1.93 16.65
CA ALA A 519 -10.43 2.77 17.64
C ALA A 519 -9.91 2.53 19.07
N ILE A 520 -9.68 1.26 19.45
CA ILE A 520 -9.07 0.87 20.73
C ILE A 520 -7.65 1.44 20.84
N ASN A 521 -6.82 1.24 19.80
CA ASN A 521 -5.42 1.66 19.80
C ASN A 521 -5.26 3.19 19.80
N LYS A 522 -6.22 3.92 19.21
CA LYS A 522 -6.21 5.39 19.25
C LYS A 522 -6.40 5.91 20.69
N GLY A 523 -7.22 5.22 21.48
CA GLY A 523 -7.43 5.40 22.92
C GLY A 523 -8.02 6.73 23.40
N THR A 524 -7.99 7.79 22.60
CA THR A 524 -8.49 9.13 22.95
C THR A 524 -9.77 9.52 22.21
N LEU A 525 -10.39 8.59 21.46
CA LEU A 525 -11.60 8.88 20.69
C LEU A 525 -12.82 9.07 21.58
N MET A 526 -12.89 8.24 22.62
CA MET A 526 -14.04 8.10 23.48
C MET A 526 -13.61 8.13 24.95
N ASP A 527 -14.54 8.49 25.84
CA ASP A 527 -14.37 8.27 27.27
C ASP A 527 -14.52 6.77 27.62
N SER A 528 -14.11 6.41 28.83
CA SER A 528 -14.03 5.01 29.26
C SER A 528 -15.38 4.29 29.19
N GLY A 529 -16.46 4.94 29.64
CA GLY A 529 -17.81 4.37 29.60
C GLY A 529 -18.35 4.21 28.19
N SER A 530 -17.98 5.10 27.26
CA SER A 530 -18.33 4.96 25.84
C SER A 530 -17.59 3.78 25.20
N TYR A 531 -16.31 3.57 25.55
CA TYR A 531 -15.56 2.38 25.10
C TYR A 531 -16.18 1.08 25.63
N GLU A 532 -16.53 1.02 26.92
CA GLU A 532 -17.22 -0.11 27.53
C GLU A 532 -18.51 -0.44 26.76
N TRP A 533 -19.37 0.56 26.56
CA TRP A 533 -20.65 0.35 25.90
C TRP A 533 -20.52 -0.10 24.44
N VAL A 534 -19.56 0.43 23.67
CA VAL A 534 -19.31 -0.05 22.30
C VAL A 534 -18.91 -1.53 22.31
N LEU A 535 -17.95 -1.91 23.16
CA LEU A 535 -17.41 -3.26 23.19
C LEU A 535 -18.44 -4.29 23.68
N GLU A 536 -19.26 -3.94 24.68
CA GLU A 536 -20.39 -4.78 25.11
C GLU A 536 -21.44 -4.91 24.01
N SER A 537 -21.82 -3.81 23.35
CA SER A 537 -22.88 -3.82 22.31
C SER A 537 -22.49 -4.63 21.08
N LEU A 538 -21.19 -4.74 20.78
CA LEU A 538 -20.66 -5.49 19.65
C LEU A 538 -20.24 -6.92 20.02
N SER A 539 -20.48 -7.35 21.26
CA SER A 539 -20.18 -8.71 21.69
C SER A 539 -21.10 -9.75 21.00
N PRO A 540 -20.60 -10.96 20.67
CA PRO A 540 -19.28 -11.49 21.01
C PRO A 540 -18.16 -10.94 20.11
N LEU A 541 -17.08 -10.49 20.74
CA LEU A 541 -15.87 -9.97 20.11
C LEU A 541 -14.92 -11.10 19.69
N THR A 542 -14.15 -10.86 18.64
CA THR A 542 -13.12 -11.79 18.18
C THR A 542 -11.89 -11.78 19.10
N GLU A 543 -11.07 -12.83 19.01
CA GLU A 543 -9.82 -12.94 19.78
C GLU A 543 -8.85 -11.78 19.49
N SER A 544 -8.78 -11.29 18.24
CA SER A 544 -7.95 -10.14 17.87
C SER A 544 -8.40 -8.85 18.54
N VAL A 545 -9.72 -8.61 18.61
CA VAL A 545 -10.27 -7.44 19.31
C VAL A 545 -10.01 -7.57 20.81
N LEU A 546 -10.31 -8.72 21.42
CA LEU A 546 -10.09 -8.96 22.85
C LEU A 546 -8.61 -8.81 23.26
N ASN A 547 -7.68 -9.29 22.43
CA ASN A 547 -6.25 -9.08 22.63
C ASN A 547 -5.87 -7.59 22.52
N SER A 548 -6.51 -6.80 21.65
CA SER A 548 -6.30 -5.35 21.62
C SER A 548 -6.86 -4.66 22.86
N VAL A 549 -8.02 -5.09 23.35
CA VAL A 549 -8.65 -4.56 24.57
C VAL A 549 -7.74 -4.82 25.78
N VAL A 550 -7.27 -6.05 26.00
CA VAL A 550 -6.44 -6.39 27.18
C VAL A 550 -5.07 -5.68 27.18
N ASN A 551 -4.59 -5.20 26.03
CA ASN A 551 -3.32 -4.47 25.92
C ASN A 551 -3.49 -2.94 25.88
N SER A 552 -4.70 -2.44 26.05
CA SER A 552 -5.01 -1.01 25.95
C SER A 552 -5.02 -0.31 27.32
N SER A 553 -5.25 1.01 27.34
CA SER A 553 -5.42 1.80 28.57
C SER A 553 -6.55 2.82 28.39
N ILE A 554 -7.73 2.32 27.99
CA ILE A 554 -8.89 3.11 27.56
C ILE A 554 -10.05 3.07 28.56
N MET A 555 -10.03 2.12 29.49
CA MET A 555 -11.10 1.88 30.45
C MET A 555 -10.55 1.76 31.88
N THR A 556 -11.45 1.81 32.87
CA THR A 556 -11.16 1.46 34.26
C THR A 556 -11.17 -0.05 34.44
N SER A 557 -10.56 -0.53 35.53
CA SER A 557 -10.49 -1.97 35.86
C SER A 557 -11.85 -2.66 35.78
N THR A 558 -12.88 -2.06 36.38
CA THR A 558 -14.23 -2.62 36.42
C THR A 558 -14.89 -2.65 35.05
N GLU A 559 -14.69 -1.63 34.22
CA GLU A 559 -15.22 -1.59 32.84
C GLU A 559 -14.54 -2.66 31.96
N TYR A 560 -13.22 -2.88 32.13
CA TYR A 560 -12.54 -4.01 31.48
C TYR A 560 -13.15 -5.34 31.89
N ALA A 561 -13.38 -5.55 33.19
CA ALA A 561 -13.99 -6.77 33.70
C ALA A 561 -15.37 -7.01 33.10
N ASN A 562 -16.22 -5.98 33.04
CA ASN A 562 -17.56 -6.07 32.45
C ASN A 562 -17.50 -6.53 30.98
N VAL A 563 -16.64 -5.94 30.15
CA VAL A 563 -16.45 -6.34 28.75
C VAL A 563 -16.01 -7.80 28.63
N PHE A 564 -15.04 -8.26 29.43
CA PHE A 564 -14.60 -9.66 29.39
C PHE A 564 -15.67 -10.63 29.89
N LEU A 565 -16.46 -10.23 30.90
CA LEU A 565 -17.57 -11.02 31.42
C LEU A 565 -18.72 -11.13 30.42
N GLU A 566 -19.05 -10.06 29.69
CA GLU A 566 -20.07 -10.08 28.62
C GLU A 566 -19.64 -11.00 27.45
N ASN A 567 -18.34 -11.08 27.20
CA ASN A 567 -17.76 -12.00 26.21
C ASN A 567 -17.52 -13.42 26.75
N SER A 568 -17.74 -13.64 28.05
CA SER A 568 -17.61 -14.96 28.66
C SER A 568 -18.88 -15.79 28.43
N PRO A 569 -18.75 -17.08 28.10
CA PRO A 569 -19.90 -17.93 27.83
C PRO A 569 -20.76 -18.19 29.08
N PRO A 570 -22.05 -18.55 28.91
CA PRO A 570 -22.84 -19.12 30.00
C PRO A 570 -22.39 -20.57 30.31
N ILE A 571 -21.42 -20.74 31.21
CA ILE A 571 -20.99 -21.96 31.98
C ILE A 571 -20.77 -23.28 31.21
N THR A 572 -21.19 -23.44 29.95
CA THR A 572 -21.36 -24.76 29.33
C THR A 572 -20.64 -25.00 28.00
N VAL A 573 -20.19 -24.00 27.22
CA VAL A 573 -19.38 -24.24 26.01
C VAL A 573 -18.56 -22.98 25.67
N THR A 574 -17.25 -23.14 25.46
CA THR A 574 -16.20 -22.16 25.02
C THR A 574 -15.87 -20.98 25.94
N THR A 575 -14.80 -21.12 26.74
CA THR A 575 -14.15 -20.02 27.49
C THR A 575 -13.60 -18.94 26.57
N LEU A 576 -13.28 -17.76 27.13
CA LEU A 576 -12.45 -16.76 26.44
C LEU A 576 -11.17 -17.42 25.87
N PRO A 577 -10.59 -16.85 24.79
CA PRO A 577 -9.35 -17.37 24.21
C PRO A 577 -8.23 -17.44 25.26
N THR A 578 -7.47 -18.54 25.24
CA THR A 578 -6.38 -18.74 26.21
C THR A 578 -5.32 -17.65 26.13
N SER A 579 -5.09 -17.07 24.95
CA SER A 579 -4.17 -15.93 24.79
C SER A 579 -4.56 -14.74 25.66
N VAL A 580 -5.87 -14.49 25.82
CA VAL A 580 -6.41 -13.37 26.60
C VAL A 580 -6.33 -13.71 28.09
N LEU A 581 -6.73 -14.93 28.47
CA LEU A 581 -6.71 -15.39 29.86
C LEU A 581 -5.29 -15.47 30.43
N ASP A 582 -4.30 -15.87 29.62
CA ASP A 582 -2.88 -15.88 30.00
C ASP A 582 -2.35 -14.48 30.29
N GLN A 583 -2.81 -13.46 29.56
CA GLN A 583 -2.44 -12.06 29.80
C GLN A 583 -3.06 -11.50 31.08
N CYS A 584 -4.27 -11.92 31.43
CA CYS A 584 -4.84 -11.63 32.75
C CYS A 584 -4.01 -12.30 33.86
N CYS A 585 -3.62 -13.56 33.69
CA CYS A 585 -2.79 -14.29 34.66
C CYS A 585 -1.39 -13.70 34.85
N ALA A 586 -0.81 -13.12 33.80
CA ALA A 586 0.51 -12.49 33.85
C ALA A 586 0.51 -11.15 34.63
N GLY A 587 -0.67 -10.64 35.04
CA GLY A 587 -0.82 -9.31 35.64
C GLY A 587 -0.42 -8.19 34.67
N THR A 588 -0.47 -8.48 33.36
CA THR A 588 -0.19 -7.53 32.29
C THR A 588 -1.45 -6.83 31.81
N SER A 589 -2.62 -7.28 32.26
CA SER A 589 -3.90 -6.63 31.98
C SER A 589 -4.05 -5.31 32.75
N PRO A 590 -4.93 -4.39 32.33
CA PRO A 590 -5.17 -3.12 33.03
C PRO A 590 -6.14 -3.29 34.21
N MET A 591 -6.61 -4.50 34.49
CA MET A 591 -7.49 -4.84 35.59
C MET A 591 -6.71 -4.95 36.90
N ASP A 592 -7.37 -4.67 38.02
CA ASP A 592 -6.86 -4.97 39.34
C ASP A 592 -7.04 -6.46 39.69
N GLN A 593 -6.37 -6.91 40.75
CA GLN A 593 -6.34 -8.31 41.14
C GLN A 593 -7.73 -8.90 41.46
N PHE A 594 -8.68 -8.06 41.90
CA PHE A 594 -10.03 -8.51 42.21
C PHE A 594 -10.81 -8.78 40.93
N ASP A 595 -10.79 -7.81 40.02
CA ASP A 595 -11.46 -7.88 38.72
C ASP A 595 -10.88 -8.98 37.81
N GLU A 596 -9.54 -9.16 37.80
CA GLU A 596 -8.88 -10.29 37.13
C GLU A 596 -9.38 -11.64 37.68
N GLY A 597 -9.52 -11.74 39.00
CA GLY A 597 -10.01 -12.94 39.67
C GLY A 597 -11.43 -13.33 39.26
N ASP A 598 -12.31 -12.33 39.09
CA ASP A 598 -13.69 -12.54 38.66
C ASP A 598 -13.76 -13.04 37.20
N VAL A 599 -12.99 -12.45 36.29
CA VAL A 599 -12.91 -12.89 34.87
C VAL A 599 -12.37 -14.31 34.75
N LEU A 600 -11.29 -14.63 35.47
CA LEU A 600 -10.69 -15.98 35.47
C LEU A 600 -11.65 -17.02 36.05
N THR A 601 -12.36 -16.69 37.13
CA THR A 601 -13.35 -17.55 37.76
C THR A 601 -14.54 -17.83 36.85
N ALA A 602 -15.06 -16.79 36.17
CA ALA A 602 -16.16 -16.92 35.22
C ALA A 602 -15.82 -17.86 34.04
N ASN A 603 -14.54 -17.90 33.65
CA ASN A 603 -14.03 -18.76 32.59
C ASN A 603 -13.50 -20.12 33.08
N SER A 604 -13.62 -20.44 34.37
CA SER A 604 -13.05 -21.67 34.96
C SER A 604 -11.56 -21.87 34.61
N TYR A 605 -10.81 -20.77 34.46
CA TYR A 605 -9.40 -20.80 34.06
C TYR A 605 -8.48 -20.82 35.29
N THR A 606 -7.47 -21.68 35.27
CA THR A 606 -6.42 -21.73 36.30
C THR A 606 -5.11 -21.29 35.69
N CYS A 607 -4.47 -20.27 36.27
CA CYS A 607 -3.21 -19.74 35.76
C CYS A 607 -2.11 -20.83 35.72
N PRO A 608 -1.29 -20.88 34.64
CA PRO A 608 -0.21 -21.86 34.48
C PRO A 608 0.88 -21.83 35.55
#